data_AF-A0A2G9UDK6-F1
#
_entry.id   AF-A0A2G9UDK6-F1
#
_cell.length_a   1.000
_cell.length_b   1.000
_cell.length_c   1.000
_cell.angle_alpha   90.00
_cell.angle_beta   90.00
_cell.angle_gamma   90.00
#
_symmetry.space_group_name_H-M   'P 1'
#
loop_
_entity.id
_entity.type
_entity.pdbx_description
1 polymer ?
#
loop_
_entity_poly.entity_id
_entity_poly.type
_entity_poly.pdbx_seq_one_letter_code
_entity_poly.pdbx_strand_id
1 'polypeptide(L)'
;MLVIEQNPSVPAKALLYGRSPHVILSQTVRAQIDISPCGTMKGCLFAPPGCRPGQNCQIQFSYQVDGTSLAMELAGTPPAANGYIAVGFSKDDQM
;
A
#
# COMPACT_ATOMS: atom_id res chain seq x y z
N MET A 1 -10.08 2.97 -12.53
CA MET A 1 -8.61 2.89 -12.44
C MET A 1 -8.15 3.90 -11.42
N LEU A 2 -7.62 3.45 -10.29
CA LEU A 2 -6.96 4.33 -9.32
C LEU A 2 -5.45 4.23 -9.57
N VAL A 3 -4.80 5.34 -9.89
CA VAL A 3 -3.34 5.41 -10.05
C VAL A 3 -2.78 6.08 -8.80
N ILE A 4 -1.96 5.36 -8.05
CA ILE A 4 -1.23 5.92 -6.91
C ILE A 4 0.22 6.10 -7.35
N GLU A 5 0.65 7.33 -7.60
CA GLU A 5 2.07 7.62 -7.83
C GLU A 5 2.84 7.43 -6.53
N GLN A 6 3.62 6.36 -6.44
CA GLN A 6 4.58 6.19 -5.35
C GLN A 6 5.82 7.01 -5.69
N ASN A 7 5.94 8.19 -5.09
CA ASN A 7 7.14 9.00 -5.20
C ASN A 7 8.22 8.43 -4.27
N PRO A 8 9.31 7.83 -4.78
CA PRO A 8 10.36 7.22 -3.95
C PRO A 8 11.14 8.25 -3.12
N SER A 9 10.99 9.55 -3.41
CA SER A 9 11.60 10.67 -2.69
C SER A 9 10.71 11.26 -1.60
N VAL A 10 9.45 10.82 -1.50
CA VAL A 10 8.48 11.37 -0.55
C VAL A 10 7.99 10.23 0.34
N PRO A 11 8.53 10.04 1.56
CA PRO A 11 7.85 9.19 2.54
C PRO A 11 6.43 9.74 2.66
N ALA A 12 5.42 8.86 2.53
CA ALA A 12 4.01 9.21 2.57
C ALA A 12 3.77 10.24 3.68
N LYS A 13 3.69 11.52 3.29
CA LYS A 13 3.53 12.61 4.23
C LYS A 13 2.06 12.62 4.60
N ALA A 14 1.67 11.67 5.44
CA ALA A 14 0.44 11.73 6.18
C ALA A 14 0.53 13.01 7.02
N LEU A 15 -0.10 14.08 6.53
CA LEU A 15 -0.35 15.28 7.31
C LEU A 15 -1.33 14.87 8.41
N LEU A 16 -0.81 14.24 9.47
CA LEU A 16 -1.50 14.13 10.73
C LEU A 16 -1.62 15.57 11.25
N TYR A 17 -2.74 16.22 10.95
CA TYR A 17 -3.12 17.50 11.54
C TYR A 17 -3.47 17.25 13.02
N GLY A 18 -2.44 17.00 13.82
CA GLY A 18 -2.50 16.94 15.28
C GLY A 18 -2.16 18.31 15.86
N ARG A 19 -3.17 18.96 16.42
CA ARG A 19 -3.13 20.31 16.98
C ARG A 19 -2.39 20.30 18.34
N SER A 20 -1.05 20.37 18.35
CA SER A 20 -0.30 20.63 19.61
C SER A 20 1.08 21.26 19.35
N PRO A 21 1.50 22.29 20.09
CA PRO A 21 2.56 23.19 19.66
C PRO A 21 3.92 22.88 20.31
N HIS A 22 4.45 21.65 20.29
CA HIS A 22 5.85 21.45 20.71
C HIS A 22 6.51 20.29 19.97
N VAL A 23 7.62 20.62 19.29
CA VAL A 23 8.59 19.74 18.61
C VAL A 23 8.06 19.02 17.36
N ILE A 24 8.45 19.52 16.18
CA ILE A 24 8.29 18.80 14.91
C ILE A 24 9.35 17.69 14.89
N LEU A 25 9.10 16.59 15.58
CA LEU A 25 9.77 15.32 15.30
C LEU A 25 9.34 14.93 13.89
N SER A 26 10.24 15.04 12.92
CA SER A 26 10.05 14.48 11.57
C SER A 26 9.99 12.96 11.69
N GLN A 27 8.84 12.45 12.11
CA GLN A 27 8.59 11.01 12.13
C GLN A 27 8.44 10.59 10.67
N THR A 28 9.47 9.92 10.16
CA THR A 28 9.37 9.16 8.92
C THR A 28 8.40 8.01 9.19
N VAL A 29 7.10 8.25 9.02
CA VAL A 29 6.11 7.18 9.00
C VAL A 29 6.38 6.39 7.73
N ARG A 30 7.05 5.25 7.89
CA ARG A 30 7.06 4.23 6.85
C ARG A 30 5.65 3.68 6.82
N ALA A 31 4.86 4.09 5.83
CA ALA A 31 3.61 3.42 5.51
C ALA A 31 3.97 2.01 5.02
N GLN A 32 4.08 1.08 5.96
CA GLN A 32 4.24 -0.34 5.67
C GLN A 32 2.87 -0.98 5.67
N ILE A 33 2.62 -1.84 4.71
CA ILE A 33 1.42 -2.68 4.70
C ILE A 33 1.46 -3.57 5.93
N ASP A 34 0.41 -3.52 6.74
CA ASP A 34 0.25 -4.45 7.84
C ASP A 34 -0.24 -5.79 7.29
N ILE A 35 0.68 -6.75 7.26
CA ILE A 35 0.46 -8.10 6.75
C ILE A 35 0.05 -9.12 7.83
N SER A 36 0.11 -8.76 9.11
CA SER A 36 -0.28 -9.66 10.20
C SER A 36 -1.71 -10.20 10.07
N PRO A 37 -2.72 -9.42 9.61
CA PRO A 37 -4.09 -9.92 9.42
C PRO A 37 -4.34 -10.61 8.05
N CYS A 38 -3.31 -10.85 7.23
CA CYS A 38 -3.47 -11.51 5.94
C CYS A 38 -3.99 -12.95 6.09
N GLY A 39 -4.94 -13.34 5.24
CA GLY A 39 -5.53 -14.69 5.22
C GLY A 39 -6.60 -14.93 6.29
N THR A 40 -6.86 -13.93 7.14
CA THR A 40 -7.95 -13.97 8.13
C THR A 40 -8.90 -12.81 7.93
N MET A 41 -8.46 -11.57 8.22
CA MET A 41 -9.27 -10.36 8.10
C MET A 41 -8.97 -9.58 6.82
N LYS A 42 -7.74 -9.66 6.31
CA LYS A 42 -7.32 -9.04 5.05
C LYS A 42 -7.08 -10.08 3.96
N GLY A 43 -7.51 -9.76 2.75
CA GLY A 43 -6.97 -10.38 1.54
C GLY A 43 -5.66 -9.71 1.17
N CYS A 44 -4.65 -10.51 0.80
CA CYS A 44 -3.31 -9.99 0.49
C CYS A 44 -2.76 -10.64 -0.77
N LEU A 45 -2.13 -9.82 -1.61
CA LEU A 45 -1.48 -10.24 -2.85
C LEU A 45 -0.03 -9.76 -2.86
N PHE A 46 0.87 -10.66 -3.21
CA PHE A 46 2.31 -10.42 -3.25
C PHE A 46 2.87 -10.87 -4.60
N ALA A 47 3.65 -10.01 -5.24
CA ALA A 47 4.29 -10.32 -6.52
C ALA A 47 5.81 -10.03 -6.47
N PRO A 48 6.64 -10.88 -7.09
CA PRO A 48 6.28 -12.12 -7.78
C PRO A 48 5.86 -13.26 -6.82
N PRO A 49 5.23 -14.34 -7.32
CA PRO A 49 4.87 -15.48 -6.48
C PRO A 49 6.07 -16.05 -5.70
N GLY A 50 5.88 -16.34 -4.42
CA GLY A 50 6.93 -16.86 -3.54
C GLY A 50 7.86 -15.80 -2.92
N CYS A 51 7.64 -14.51 -3.18
CA CYS A 51 8.35 -13.45 -2.47
C CYS A 51 7.93 -13.39 -0.98
N ARG A 52 8.83 -12.86 -0.15
CA ARG A 52 8.61 -12.59 1.27
C ARG A 52 8.22 -11.13 1.46
N PRO A 53 7.03 -10.84 2.04
CA PRO A 53 6.59 -9.48 2.30
C PRO A 53 7.61 -8.70 3.13
N GLY A 54 7.79 -7.41 2.81
CA GLY A 54 8.79 -6.55 3.47
C GLY A 54 10.26 -6.88 3.15
N GLN A 55 10.55 -7.89 2.31
CA GLN A 55 11.91 -8.27 1.94
C GLN A 55 12.16 -8.09 0.43
N ASN A 56 11.49 -8.89 -0.42
CA ASN A 56 11.80 -8.97 -1.85
C ASN A 56 10.56 -8.94 -2.76
N CYS A 57 9.39 -8.60 -2.23
CA CYS A 57 8.21 -8.37 -3.05
C CYS A 57 8.29 -7.03 -3.77
N GLN A 58 8.12 -7.04 -5.09
CA GLN A 58 8.05 -5.84 -5.91
C GLN A 58 6.72 -5.12 -5.75
N ILE A 59 5.65 -5.89 -5.54
CA ILE A 59 4.30 -5.40 -5.32
C ILE A 59 3.73 -6.11 -4.10
N GLN A 60 3.12 -5.32 -3.23
CA GLN A 60 2.38 -5.75 -2.06
C GLN A 60 1.04 -5.01 -2.08
N PHE A 61 -0.04 -5.76 -1.99
CA PHE A 61 -1.40 -5.23 -1.97
C PHE A 61 -2.19 -5.93 -0.88
N SER A 62 -2.96 -5.17 -0.12
CA SER A 62 -3.92 -5.71 0.84
C SER A 62 -5.28 -5.06 0.63
N TYR A 63 -6.34 -5.79 0.95
CA TYR A 63 -7.69 -5.27 0.95
C TYR A 63 -8.51 -5.84 2.10
N GLN A 64 -9.42 -5.04 2.62
CA GLN A 64 -10.36 -5.39 3.67
C GLN A 64 -11.70 -4.73 3.43
N VAL A 65 -12.77 -5.50 3.49
CA VAL A 65 -14.13 -4.95 3.47
C VAL A 65 -14.45 -4.44 4.88
N ASP A 66 -14.84 -3.17 4.97
CA ASP A 66 -15.30 -2.52 6.19
C ASP A 66 -16.70 -1.94 5.96
N GLY A 67 -17.71 -2.76 6.24
CA GLY A 67 -19.12 -2.45 5.97
C GLY A 67 -19.38 -2.23 4.48
N THR A 68 -19.61 -0.97 4.10
CA THR A 68 -19.86 -0.54 2.71
C THR A 68 -18.61 0.00 2.01
N SER A 69 -17.48 0.01 2.71
CA SER A 69 -16.21 0.55 2.22
C SER A 69 -15.20 -0.57 1.99
N LEU A 70 -14.26 -0.33 1.07
CA LEU A 70 -13.11 -1.20 0.85
C LEU A 70 -11.85 -0.45 1.23
N ALA A 71 -11.21 -0.86 2.32
CA ALA A 71 -9.89 -0.37 2.71
C ALA A 71 -8.84 -1.12 1.89
N MET A 72 -7.91 -0.39 1.27
CA MET A 72 -6.85 -0.96 0.45
C MET A 72 -5.52 -0.34 0.81
N GLU A 73 -4.47 -1.16 0.80
CA GLU A 73 -3.10 -0.73 0.98
C GLU A 73 -2.26 -1.22 -0.20
N LEU A 74 -1.39 -0.35 -0.73
CA LEU A 74 -0.56 -0.66 -1.89
C LEU A 74 0.86 -0.16 -1.64
N ALA A 75 1.84 -1.02 -1.86
CA ALA A 75 3.25 -0.71 -1.72
C ALA A 75 4.04 -1.44 -2.80
N GLY A 76 5.03 -0.78 -3.37
CA GLY A 76 5.95 -1.49 -4.24
C GLY A 76 6.97 -0.60 -4.94
N THR A 77 7.93 -1.27 -5.53
CA THR A 77 9.04 -0.66 -6.27
C THR A 77 9.03 -1.30 -7.66
N PRO A 78 8.26 -0.75 -8.61
CA PRO A 78 8.18 -1.32 -9.94
C PRO A 78 9.57 -1.31 -10.60
N PRO A 79 9.92 -2.35 -11.38
CA PRO A 79 11.28 -2.53 -11.92
C PRO A 79 11.65 -1.50 -13.00
N ALA A 80 10.65 -0.86 -13.62
CA ALA A 80 10.87 0.21 -14.57
C ALA A 80 11.03 1.55 -13.85
N ALA A 81 11.97 2.39 -14.32
CA ALA A 81 12.26 3.70 -13.72
C ALA A 81 11.03 4.64 -13.64
N ASN A 82 10.09 4.50 -14.57
CA ASN A 82 8.81 5.22 -14.59
C ASN A 82 7.62 4.25 -14.46
N GLY A 83 7.84 3.10 -13.82
CA GLY A 83 6.79 2.13 -13.57
C GLY A 83 5.82 2.65 -12.51
N TYR A 84 4.57 2.26 -12.63
CA TYR A 84 3.54 2.51 -11.62
C TYR A 84 2.87 1.20 -11.23
N ILE A 85 2.19 1.21 -10.10
CA ILE A 85 1.33 0.11 -9.66
C ILE A 85 -0.09 0.62 -9.68
N ALA A 86 -1.00 -0.13 -10.29
CA ALA A 86 -2.39 0.25 -10.44
C ALA A 86 -3.32 -0.85 -9.91
N VAL A 87 -4.48 -0.43 -9.44
CA VAL A 87 -5.57 -1.32 -9.03
C VAL A 87 -6.78 -1.07 -9.93
N GLY A 88 -7.32 -2.17 -10.45
CA GLY A 88 -8.50 -2.21 -11.31
C GLY A 88 -9.59 -3.08 -10.69
N PHE A 89 -10.85 -2.74 -10.96
CA PHE A 89 -12.00 -3.54 -10.60
C PHE A 89 -12.71 -3.94 -11.89
N SER A 90 -12.94 -5.24 -12.10
CA SER A 90 -13.78 -5.75 -13.18
C SER A 90 -15.11 -6.24 -12.62
N LYS A 91 -16.12 -6.34 -13.50
CA LYS A 91 -17.40 -6.98 -13.21
C LYS A 91 -17.38 -8.49 -13.50
N ASP A 92 -16.34 -8.95 -14.19
CA ASP A 92 -16.09 -10.34 -14.54
C ASP A 92 -14.72 -10.80 -14.02
N ASP A 93 -14.40 -12.07 -14.25
CA ASP A 93 -13.14 -12.70 -13.85
C ASP A 93 -12.03 -12.54 -14.91
N GLN A 94 -12.10 -11.53 -15.78
CA GLN A 94 -11.16 -11.31 -16.90
C GLN A 94 -10.15 -10.17 -16.67
N MET A 95 -9.96 -9.76 -15.42
CA MET A 95 -8.98 -8.74 -15.04
C MET A 95 -7.54 -9.23 -15.16
#